data_AF-A0A263DQ83-F1
#
_entry.id   AF-A0A263DQ83-F1
#
_cell.length_a   1.000
_cell.length_b   1.000
_cell.length_c   1.000
_cell.angle_alpha   90.00
_cell.angle_beta   90.00
_cell.angle_gamma   90.00
#
_symmetry.space_group_name_H-M   'P 1'
#
loop_
_entity.id
_entity.type
_entity.pdbx_description
1 polymer ?
#
loop_
_entity_poly.entity_id
_entity_poly.type
_entity_poly.pdbx_seq_one_letter_code
_entity_poly.pdbx_strand_id
1 'polypeptide(L)'
;MSRPVASTAAASPATGMAAPGCVPEGSLVTDLTEEQRERVTDVVRAWVDDTDERVAQVLVDQYLVEFDRARVARAGSTDPNTPGSYLRIDGPRLWIEFSNVGRFGNGDNHRHSVYRDKQADYLNR
;
A
#
# COMPACT_ATOMS: atom_id res chain seq x y z
N MET A 1 -25.44 -25.75 23.47
CA MET A 1 -24.30 -26.04 22.57
C MET A 1 -24.13 -24.86 21.64
N SER A 2 -23.27 -23.89 21.98
CA SER A 2 -22.97 -22.74 21.12
C SER A 2 -21.68 -23.00 20.36
N ARG A 3 -21.74 -22.92 19.03
CA ARG A 3 -20.56 -23.03 18.16
C ARG A 3 -19.74 -21.74 18.31
N PRO A 4 -18.40 -21.81 18.33
CA PRO A 4 -17.59 -20.60 18.38
C PRO A 4 -17.65 -19.91 17.02
N VAL A 5 -17.88 -18.60 17.01
CA VAL A 5 -17.66 -17.75 15.86
C VAL A 5 -16.15 -17.55 15.75
N ALA A 6 -15.57 -17.99 14.63
CA ALA A 6 -14.17 -17.73 14.34
C ALA A 6 -13.98 -16.22 14.23
N SER A 7 -13.24 -15.64 15.19
CA SER A 7 -12.73 -14.29 15.09
C SER A 7 -11.71 -14.26 13.95
N THR A 8 -12.08 -13.70 12.80
CA THR A 8 -11.10 -13.34 11.77
C THR A 8 -10.22 -12.26 12.34
N ALA A 9 -9.03 -12.66 12.80
CA ALA A 9 -8.00 -11.74 13.25
C ALA A 9 -7.70 -10.75 12.13
N ALA A 10 -7.88 -9.46 12.41
CA ALA A 10 -7.34 -8.41 11.58
C ALA A 10 -5.82 -8.57 11.58
N ALA A 11 -5.25 -8.99 10.46
CA ALA A 11 -3.81 -8.94 10.26
C ALA A 11 -3.39 -7.47 10.32
N SER A 12 -2.70 -7.10 11.38
CA SER A 12 -1.91 -5.85 11.40
C SER A 12 -0.61 -6.15 10.64
N PRO A 13 -0.29 -5.47 9.53
CA PRO A 13 1.00 -5.67 8.89
C PRO A 13 2.02 -4.77 9.59
N ALA A 14 2.62 -5.29 10.65
CA ALA A 14 3.89 -4.75 11.12
C ALA A 14 5.00 -5.34 10.24
N THR A 15 5.66 -4.45 9.49
CA THR A 15 6.85 -4.68 8.63
C THR A 15 6.54 -5.17 7.21
N GLY A 16 6.79 -4.31 6.22
CA GLY A 16 6.68 -4.58 4.78
C GLY A 16 7.74 -5.53 4.22
N MET A 17 7.94 -6.67 4.90
CA MET A 17 8.70 -7.81 4.42
C MET A 17 7.79 -9.02 4.58
N ALA A 18 7.39 -9.64 3.48
CA ALA A 18 6.72 -10.93 3.56
C ALA A 18 7.54 -11.85 4.48
N ALA A 19 6.91 -12.43 5.50
CA ALA A 19 7.60 -13.36 6.39
C ALA A 19 8.21 -14.49 5.54
N PRO A 20 9.40 -15.02 5.89
CA PRO A 20 10.04 -16.09 5.12
C PRO A 20 9.06 -17.24 4.86
N GLY A 21 8.83 -17.55 3.58
CA GLY A 21 7.87 -18.59 3.15
C GLY A 21 6.47 -18.09 2.77
N CYS A 22 6.16 -16.81 2.97
CA CYS A 22 4.92 -16.20 2.46
C CYS A 22 5.11 -15.72 1.00
N VAL A 23 4.12 -16.00 0.16
CA VAL A 23 4.08 -15.45 -1.21
C VAL A 23 3.72 -13.96 -1.12
N PRO A 24 4.42 -13.06 -1.84
CA PRO A 24 4.05 -11.66 -1.89
C PRO A 24 2.64 -11.45 -2.46
N GLU A 25 1.79 -10.76 -1.70
CA GLU A 25 0.40 -10.44 -2.08
C GLU A 25 0.32 -9.31 -3.11
N GLY A 26 -0.75 -9.32 -3.91
CA GLY A 26 -1.03 -8.31 -4.94
C GLY A 26 -0.52 -8.67 -6.34
N SER A 27 -1.00 -7.95 -7.35
CA SER A 27 -0.60 -8.13 -8.76
C SER A 27 0.69 -7.35 -9.05
N LEU A 28 1.59 -7.90 -9.88
CA LEU A 28 2.71 -7.11 -10.38
C LEU A 28 2.18 -5.94 -11.23
N VAL A 29 2.83 -4.79 -11.16
CA VAL A 29 2.44 -3.62 -11.97
C VAL A 29 2.54 -3.93 -13.47
N THR A 30 3.46 -4.80 -13.88
CA THR A 30 3.59 -5.27 -15.28
C THR A 30 2.39 -6.05 -15.78
N ASP A 31 1.62 -6.68 -14.88
CA ASP A 31 0.45 -7.48 -15.24
C ASP A 31 -0.81 -6.60 -15.40
N LEU A 32 -0.73 -5.31 -15.05
CA LEU A 32 -1.82 -4.36 -15.17
C LEU A 32 -1.97 -3.84 -16.61
N THR A 33 -3.14 -3.31 -16.94
CA THR A 33 -3.33 -2.56 -18.20
C THR A 33 -2.57 -1.23 -18.16
N GLU A 34 -2.36 -0.59 -19.31
CA GLU A 34 -1.72 0.73 -19.38
C GLU A 34 -2.45 1.77 -18.53
N GLU A 35 -3.77 1.88 -18.66
CA GLU A 35 -4.61 2.78 -17.86
C GLU A 35 -4.52 2.49 -16.34
N GLN A 36 -4.38 1.22 -15.96
CA GLN A 36 -4.17 0.86 -14.55
C GLN A 36 -2.78 1.27 -14.06
N ARG A 37 -1.72 1.11 -14.89
CA ARG A 37 -0.37 1.57 -14.56
C ARG A 37 -0.30 3.08 -14.40
N GLU A 38 -0.98 3.84 -15.26
CA GLU A 38 -1.11 5.28 -15.13
C GLU A 38 -1.74 5.66 -13.79
N ARG A 39 -2.83 4.99 -13.38
CA ARG A 39 -3.43 5.21 -12.05
C ARG A 39 -2.48 4.87 -10.90
N VAL A 40 -1.64 3.85 -11.03
CA VAL A 40 -0.61 3.56 -10.02
C VAL A 40 0.40 4.70 -9.95
N THR A 41 0.87 5.21 -11.09
CA THR A 41 1.75 6.38 -11.16
C THR A 41 1.12 7.62 -10.51
N ASP A 42 -0.17 7.87 -10.73
CA ASP A 42 -0.88 8.99 -10.12
C ASP A 42 -0.98 8.85 -8.60
N VAL A 43 -1.16 7.63 -8.08
CA VAL A 43 -1.09 7.38 -6.63
C VAL A 43 0.31 7.68 -6.10
N VAL A 44 1.37 7.24 -6.80
CA VAL A 44 2.75 7.54 -6.38
C VAL A 44 3.00 9.04 -6.33
N ARG A 45 2.57 9.78 -7.36
CA ARG A 45 2.66 11.25 -7.41
C ARG A 45 1.94 11.89 -6.22
N ALA A 46 0.68 11.50 -5.99
CA ALA A 46 -0.13 12.06 -4.90
C ALA A 46 0.51 11.89 -3.51
N TRP A 47 1.33 10.86 -3.31
CA TRP A 47 2.01 10.61 -2.03
C TRP A 47 3.31 11.40 -1.84
N VAL A 48 3.93 11.90 -2.92
CA VAL A 48 5.15 12.71 -2.83
C VAL A 48 4.90 14.20 -3.06
N ASP A 49 3.68 14.58 -3.42
CA ASP A 49 3.29 15.93 -3.82
C ASP A 49 3.33 16.95 -2.66
N ASP A 50 3.42 16.48 -1.41
CA ASP A 50 3.67 17.34 -0.25
C ASP A 50 5.11 17.91 -0.21
N THR A 51 5.98 17.50 -1.14
CA THR A 51 7.35 18.01 -1.29
C THR A 51 7.44 19.10 -2.39
N ASP A 52 8.60 19.78 -2.48
CA ASP A 52 8.84 20.68 -3.62
C ASP A 52 8.71 19.94 -4.95
N GLU A 53 8.10 20.57 -5.96
CA GLU A 53 7.80 19.94 -7.27
C GLU A 53 9.03 19.28 -7.91
N ARG A 54 10.21 19.89 -7.80
CA ARG A 54 11.45 19.31 -8.35
C ARG A 54 11.86 18.06 -7.60
N VAL A 55 11.64 18.04 -6.28
CA VAL A 55 11.92 16.87 -5.43
C VAL A 55 10.90 15.77 -5.71
N ALA A 56 9.62 16.10 -5.79
CA ALA A 56 8.54 15.17 -6.11
C ALA A 56 8.81 14.46 -7.45
N GLN A 57 9.18 15.21 -8.49
CA GLN A 57 9.51 14.64 -9.80
C GLN A 57 10.69 13.64 -9.73
N VAL A 58 11.76 13.99 -9.01
CA VAL A 58 12.91 13.10 -8.82
C VAL A 58 12.51 11.83 -8.08
N LEU A 59 11.67 11.92 -7.05
CA LEU A 59 11.20 10.75 -6.30
C LEU A 59 10.31 9.85 -7.15
N VAL A 60 9.36 10.42 -7.90
CA VAL A 60 8.52 9.66 -8.85
C VAL A 60 9.41 8.90 -9.82
N ASP A 61 10.34 9.57 -10.50
CA ASP A 61 11.22 8.93 -11.48
C ASP A 61 12.04 7.79 -10.85
N GLN A 62 12.53 7.97 -9.63
CA GLN A 62 13.25 6.93 -8.89
C GLN A 62 12.37 5.70 -8.60
N TYR A 63 11.10 5.89 -8.25
CA TYR A 63 10.20 4.78 -7.93
C TYR A 63 9.66 4.07 -9.18
N LEU A 64 9.39 4.80 -10.26
CA LEU A 64 8.86 4.24 -11.50
C LEU A 64 9.84 3.27 -12.18
N VAL A 65 11.16 3.48 -12.01
CA VAL A 65 12.21 2.60 -12.55
C VAL A 65 12.08 1.15 -12.06
N GLU A 66 11.49 0.93 -10.87
CA GLU A 66 11.36 -0.40 -10.26
C GLU A 66 9.95 -0.99 -10.35
N PHE A 67 9.08 -0.42 -11.20
CA PHE A 67 7.69 -0.87 -11.33
C PHE A 67 7.56 -2.33 -11.81
N ASP A 68 8.54 -2.84 -12.56
CA ASP A 68 8.60 -4.25 -12.96
C ASP A 68 8.61 -5.23 -11.78
N ARG A 69 9.01 -4.76 -10.60
CA ARG A 69 9.09 -5.53 -9.35
C ARG A 69 8.11 -5.04 -8.29
N ALA A 70 7.34 -3.98 -8.58
CA ALA A 70 6.33 -3.47 -7.67
C ALA A 70 5.03 -4.27 -7.77
N ARG A 71 4.34 -4.41 -6.65
CA ARG A 71 3.02 -5.04 -6.57
C ARG A 71 1.97 -4.07 -6.06
N VAL A 72 0.76 -4.22 -6.58
CA VAL A 72 -0.44 -3.49 -6.14
C VAL A 72 -1.39 -4.48 -5.49
N ALA A 73 -1.74 -4.23 -4.24
CA ALA A 73 -2.76 -4.97 -3.52
C ALA A 73 -3.90 -4.03 -3.12
N ARG A 74 -5.14 -4.51 -3.18
CA ARG A 74 -6.34 -3.77 -2.81
C ARG A 74 -7.37 -4.71 -2.24
N ALA A 75 -8.14 -4.24 -1.25
CA ALA A 75 -9.20 -5.02 -0.63
C ALA A 75 -10.34 -4.09 -0.19
N GLY A 76 -11.54 -4.67 -0.03
CA GLY A 76 -12.74 -3.94 0.36
C GLY A 76 -13.25 -2.99 -0.72
N SER A 77 -13.69 -1.81 -0.31
CA SER A 77 -14.29 -0.81 -1.19
C SER A 77 -13.24 -0.03 -1.99
N THR A 78 -13.64 0.47 -3.16
CA THR A 78 -12.86 1.42 -3.98
C THR A 78 -13.04 2.86 -3.54
N ASP A 79 -14.06 3.15 -2.74
CA ASP A 79 -14.25 4.48 -2.16
C ASP A 79 -13.37 4.60 -0.92
N PRO A 80 -12.36 5.50 -0.90
CA PRO A 80 -11.49 5.67 0.26
C PRO A 80 -12.25 6.15 1.51
N ASN A 81 -13.47 6.67 1.38
CA ASN A 81 -14.32 7.09 2.48
C ASN A 81 -15.20 5.96 3.06
N THR A 82 -15.10 4.74 2.52
CA THR A 82 -15.82 3.58 3.03
C THR A 82 -14.94 2.77 4.00
N PRO A 83 -15.42 2.38 5.19
CA PRO A 83 -14.71 1.46 6.08
C PRO A 83 -14.43 0.11 5.40
N GLY A 84 -13.22 -0.41 5.60
CA GLY A 84 -12.69 -1.60 4.95
C GLY A 84 -11.89 -1.33 3.66
N SER A 85 -11.82 -0.08 3.17
CA SER A 85 -11.04 0.25 1.98
C SER A 85 -9.53 0.14 2.24
N TYR A 86 -8.83 -0.57 1.35
CA TYR A 86 -7.39 -0.83 1.47
C TYR A 86 -6.69 -0.74 0.11
N LEU A 87 -5.49 -0.12 0.11
CA LEU A 87 -4.59 -0.05 -1.03
C LEU A 87 -3.14 -0.18 -0.54
N ARG A 88 -2.32 -0.94 -1.26
CA ARG A 88 -0.87 -0.99 -1.06
C ARG A 88 -0.15 -1.02 -2.41
N ILE A 89 0.87 -0.19 -2.54
CA ILE A 89 1.89 -0.28 -3.58
C ILE A 89 3.20 -0.64 -2.88
N ASP A 90 3.75 -1.80 -3.20
CA ASP A 90 4.90 -2.37 -2.51
C ASP A 90 5.96 -2.80 -3.54
N GLY A 91 7.08 -2.08 -3.60
CA GLY A 91 8.21 -2.33 -4.49
C GLY A 91 9.54 -2.43 -3.74
N PRO A 92 10.66 -2.56 -4.46
CA PRO A 92 11.98 -2.68 -3.85
C PRO A 92 12.37 -1.46 -3.02
N ARG A 93 12.12 -0.25 -3.53
CA ARG A 93 12.34 1.01 -2.79
C ARG A 93 11.06 1.63 -2.22
N LEU A 94 9.95 1.59 -2.94
CA LEU A 94 8.71 2.28 -2.53
C LEU A 94 7.79 1.39 -1.69
N TRP A 95 7.23 1.94 -0.60
CA TRP A 95 6.04 1.41 0.06
C TRP A 95 5.04 2.53 0.32
N ILE A 96 3.87 2.43 -0.33
CA ILE A 96 2.68 3.23 -0.04
C ILE A 96 1.61 2.29 0.47
N GLU A 97 0.97 2.65 1.57
CA GLU A 97 -0.18 1.91 2.10
C GLU A 97 -1.25 2.87 2.60
N PHE A 98 -2.50 2.53 2.31
CA PHE A 98 -3.69 3.21 2.78
C PHE A 98 -4.65 2.18 3.33
N SER A 99 -5.20 2.45 4.51
CA SER A 99 -6.22 1.62 5.14
C SER A 99 -7.23 2.50 5.82
N ASN A 100 -8.51 2.32 5.50
CA ASN A 100 -9.61 2.93 6.22
C ASN A 100 -10.35 1.84 6.98
N VAL A 101 -9.87 1.49 8.17
CA VAL A 101 -10.49 0.45 9.01
C VAL A 101 -10.80 1.04 10.38
N GLY A 102 -12.04 0.87 10.83
CA GLY A 102 -12.52 1.46 12.07
C GLY A 102 -11.68 1.07 13.29
N ARG A 103 -11.61 1.99 14.26
CA ARG A 103 -10.88 1.77 15.51
C ARG A 103 -11.48 0.57 16.24
N PHE A 104 -10.68 -0.46 16.51
CA PHE A 104 -11.14 -1.70 17.13
C PHE A 104 -12.28 -2.42 16.37
N GLY A 105 -12.39 -2.23 15.05
CA GLY A 105 -13.39 -2.92 14.23
C GLY A 105 -14.82 -2.42 14.43
N ASN A 106 -15.02 -1.23 14.99
CA ASN A 106 -16.34 -0.65 15.25
C ASN A 106 -17.09 -0.15 14.00
N GLY A 107 -16.50 -0.28 12.80
CA GLY A 107 -17.11 0.12 11.54
C GLY A 107 -17.05 1.61 11.23
N ASP A 108 -16.39 2.42 12.05
CA ASP A 108 -16.21 3.85 11.78
C ASP A 108 -15.14 4.11 10.70
N ASN A 109 -15.19 5.29 10.10
CA ASN A 109 -14.09 5.78 9.28
C ASN A 109 -12.89 6.14 10.15
N HIS A 110 -11.73 5.53 9.84
CA HIS A 110 -10.47 5.80 10.52
C HIS A 110 -9.32 5.52 9.55
N ARG A 111 -8.78 6.59 8.97
CA ARG A 111 -7.79 6.49 7.90
C ARG A 111 -6.39 6.42 8.47
N HIS A 112 -5.64 5.45 7.99
CA HIS A 112 -4.22 5.31 8.17
C HIS A 112 -3.55 5.34 6.81
N SER A 113 -2.40 5.99 6.74
CA SER A 113 -1.53 5.87 5.58
C SER A 113 -0.07 5.84 6.00
N VAL A 114 0.72 5.16 5.17
CA VAL A 114 2.17 5.05 5.28
C VAL A 114 2.78 5.37 3.91
N TYR A 115 3.88 6.10 3.94
CA TYR A 115 4.79 6.34 2.82
C TYR A 115 6.21 6.04 3.30
N ARG A 116 6.94 5.20 2.58
CA ARG A 116 8.33 4.86 2.90
C ARG A 116 9.16 4.71 1.65
N ASP A 117 10.31 5.35 1.68
CA ASP A 117 11.45 5.00 0.84
C ASP A 117 12.35 4.04 1.60
N LYS A 118 12.25 2.74 1.32
CA LYS A 118 12.95 1.66 2.04
C LYS A 118 14.47 1.78 2.01
N GLN A 119 15.03 2.50 1.04
CA GLN A 119 16.48 2.72 0.93
C GLN A 119 16.94 3.97 1.70
N ALA A 120 16.07 4.96 1.89
CA ALA A 120 16.33 6.15 2.70
C ALA A 120 15.75 6.06 4.12
N ASP A 121 15.17 4.91 4.47
CA ASP A 121 14.50 4.68 5.73
C ASP A 121 15.46 4.43 6.90
N TYR A 122 15.01 4.66 8.13
CA TYR A 122 15.77 4.41 9.36
C TYR A 122 16.05 2.93 9.65
N LEU A 123 15.53 2.01 8.83
CA LEU A 123 15.79 0.58 8.91
C LEU A 123 16.90 0.11 7.95
N ASN A 124 17.48 0.99 7.12
CA ASN A 124 18.56 0.65 6.22
C ASN A 124 19.90 0.60 6.98
N ARG A 125 20.38 -0.60 7.33
CA ARG A 125 21.69 -0.88 7.93
C ARG A 125 22.54 -1.73 7.01
#